data_AF-A0A7J4JGY2-F1
#
_entry.id   AF-A0A7J4JGY2-F1
#
_cell.length_a   1.000
_cell.length_b   1.000
_cell.length_c   1.000
_cell.angle_alpha   90.00
_cell.angle_beta   90.00
_cell.angle_gamma   90.00
#
_symmetry.space_group_name_H-M   'P 1'
#
loop_
_entity.id
_entity.type
_entity.pdbx_description
1 polymer ?
#
loop_
_entity_poly.entity_id
_entity_poly.type
_entity_poly.pdbx_seq_one_letter_code
_entity_poly.pdbx_strand_id
1 'polypeptide(L)' 'MTEWSESLEHAAKQNKSLACFGLDPVIERIPIKEGNAEQKIAGFYGEILDACEAEDCLPGAVK' A
#
# COMPACT_ATOMS: atom_id res chain seq x y z
N MET A 1 1.18 9.94 22.66
CA MET A 1 1.26 9.97 21.19
C MET A 1 2.69 9.58 20.86
N THR A 2 2.89 8.43 20.23
CA THR A 2 4.18 8.08 19.62
C THR A 2 4.39 9.04 18.46
N GLU A 3 5.61 9.56 18.32
CA GLU A 3 5.94 10.48 17.21
C GLU A 3 5.83 9.73 15.87
N TRP A 4 5.44 10.44 14.81
CA TRP A 4 5.26 9.83 13.48
C TRP A 4 6.53 9.11 12.99
N SER A 5 7.70 9.71 13.28
CA SER A 5 9.00 9.12 12.96
C SER A 5 9.27 7.80 13.69
N GLU A 6 8.83 7.66 14.94
CA GLU A 6 9.01 6.42 15.73
C GLU A 6 8.19 5.28 15.13
N SER A 7 6.98 5.58 14.66
CA SER A 7 6.11 4.60 14.01
C SER A 7 6.69 4.14 12.66
N LEU A 8 7.23 5.09 11.87
CA LEU A 8 7.92 4.76 10.61
C LEU A 8 9.19 3.95 10.83
N GLU A 9 10.01 4.31 11.83
CA GLU A 9 11.21 3.56 12.18
C GLU A 9 10.86 2.12 12.59
N HIS A 10 9.82 1.96 13.40
CA HIS A 10 9.34 0.64 13.82
C HIS A 10 8.90 -0.21 12.63
N ALA A 11 8.05 0.34 11.75
CA ALA A 11 7.56 -0.37 10.56
C ALA A 11 8.68 -0.72 9.58
N ALA A 12 9.64 0.19 9.37
CA ALA A 12 10.80 -0.06 8.51
C ALA A 12 11.69 -1.19 9.03
N LYS A 13 11.88 -1.27 10.36
CA LYS A 13 12.62 -2.38 10.99
C LYS A 13 11.85 -3.70 10.91
N GLN A 14 10.54 -3.66 11.18
CA GLN A 14 9.68 -4.85 11.13
C GLN A 14 9.65 -5.46 9.73
N ASN A 15 9.42 -4.64 8.71
CA ASN A 15 9.25 -5.08 7.33
C ASN A 15 10.58 -5.10 6.56
N LYS A 16 11.70 -4.75 7.21
CA LYS A 16 13.05 -4.64 6.62
C LYS A 16 13.07 -3.81 5.32
N SER A 17 12.23 -2.77 5.26
CA SER A 17 11.98 -2.00 4.05
C SER A 17 11.89 -0.52 4.37
N LEU A 18 12.60 0.30 3.61
CA LEU A 18 12.46 1.76 3.60
C LEU A 18 11.53 2.24 2.48
N ALA A 19 10.99 1.32 1.68
CA ALA A 19 10.11 1.66 0.58
C ALA A 19 8.76 2.15 1.13
N CYS A 20 8.28 3.25 0.56
CA CYS A 20 6.94 3.76 0.77
C CYS A 20 6.11 3.41 -0.47
N PHE A 21 4.96 2.79 -0.26
CA PHE A 21 4.01 2.48 -1.34
C PHE A 21 2.94 3.56 -1.40
N GLY A 22 2.88 4.29 -2.52
CA GLY A 22 1.90 5.35 -2.75
C GLY A 22 0.58 4.81 -3.31
N LEU A 23 -0.52 5.20 -2.67
CA LEU A 23 -1.90 4.97 -3.10
C LEU A 23 -2.38 6.18 -3.90
N ASP A 24 -1.78 6.40 -5.07
CA ASP A 24 -2.10 7.51 -5.98
C ASP A 24 -2.97 7.02 -7.16
N PRO A 25 -4.30 6.84 -7.00
CA PRO A 25 -5.15 6.30 -8.04
C PRO A 25 -5.24 7.24 -9.24
N VAL A 26 -4.66 6.83 -10.36
CA VAL A 26 -4.87 7.45 -11.67
C VAL A 26 -5.97 6.66 -12.36
N ILE A 27 -7.20 7.18 -12.35
CA ILE A 27 -8.42 6.47 -12.81
C ILE A 27 -8.23 5.88 -14.21
N GLU A 28 -7.55 6.60 -15.11
CA GLU A 28 -7.29 6.19 -16.49
C GLU A 28 -6.34 4.99 -16.60
N ARG A 29 -5.54 4.73 -15.56
CA ARG A 29 -4.59 3.60 -15.47
C ARG A 29 -5.16 2.42 -14.70
N ILE A 30 -6.28 2.60 -14.00
CA ILE A 30 -6.97 1.54 -13.28
C ILE A 30 -8.01 0.93 -14.24
N PRO A 31 -8.10 -0.40 -14.38
CA PRO A 31 -8.99 -1.04 -15.35
C PRO A 31 -10.47 -1.00 -14.90
N ILE A 32 -11.03 0.19 -14.75
CA ILE A 32 -12.43 0.43 -14.36
C ILE A 32 -13.28 0.46 -15.62
N LYS A 33 -13.77 -0.71 -16.04
CA LYS A 33 -14.70 -0.82 -17.19
C LYS A 33 -16.15 -0.60 -16.78
N GLU A 34 -16.55 -1.16 -15.64
CA GLU A 34 -17.90 -1.10 -15.07
C GLU A 34 -17.84 -1.28 -13.53
N GLY A 35 -18.85 -0.79 -12.80
CA GLY A 35 -18.98 -0.96 -11.34
C GLY A 35 -18.56 0.26 -10.50
N ASN A 36 -18.49 0.08 -9.17
CA ASN A 36 -18.10 1.14 -8.25
C ASN A 36 -16.58 1.37 -8.29
N ALA A 37 -16.17 2.59 -8.66
CA ALA A 37 -14.77 2.99 -8.74
C ALA A 37 -14.02 2.81 -7.42
N GLU A 38 -14.64 3.13 -6.29
CA GLU A 38 -14.04 2.99 -4.95
C GLU A 38 -13.65 1.54 -4.66
N GLN A 39 -14.57 0.60 -4.93
CA GLN A 39 -14.32 -0.83 -4.73
C GLN A 39 -13.22 -1.34 -5.66
N LYS A 40 -13.15 -0.83 -6.89
CA LYS A 40 -12.10 -1.21 -7.85
C LYS A 40 -10.74 -0.67 -7.47
N ILE A 41 -10.67 0.57 -7.00
CA ILE A 41 -9.43 1.17 -6.50
C ILE A 41 -8.94 0.40 -5.27
N ALA A 42 -9.83 0.16 -4.29
CA ALA A 42 -9.50 -0.59 -3.09
C ALA A 42 -9.03 -2.02 -3.40
N GLY A 43 -9.73 -2.73 -4.30
CA GLY A 43 -9.33 -4.07 -4.73
C GLY A 43 -7.97 -4.08 -5.43
N PHE A 44 -7.71 -3.14 -6.34
CA PHE A 44 -6.44 -3.04 -7.06
C PHE A 44 -5.24 -2.87 -6.12
N TYR A 45 -5.32 -1.94 -5.17
CA TYR A 45 -4.23 -1.75 -4.21
C TYR A 45 -4.16 -2.86 -3.16
N GLY A 46 -5.30 -3.45 -2.78
CA GLY A 46 -5.36 -4.61 -1.90
C GLY A 46 -4.61 -5.80 -2.49
N GLU A 47 -4.84 -6.13 -3.76
CA GLU A 47 -4.15 -7.23 -4.46
C GLU A 47 -2.62 -7.06 -4.47
N ILE A 48 -2.13 -5.82 -4.57
CA ILE A 48 -0.69 -5.52 -4.50
C ILE A 48 -0.15 -5.78 -3.09
N LEU A 49 -0.87 -5.35 -2.06
CA LEU A 49 -0.46 -5.57 -0.66
C LEU A 49 -0.52 -7.06 -0.28
N ASP A 50 -1.54 -7.78 -0.74
CA ASP A 50 -1.67 -9.23 -0.56
C ASP A 50 -0.48 -9.97 -1.21
N ALA A 51 -0.05 -9.54 -2.40
CA ALA A 51 1.13 -10.07 -3.06
C ALA A 51 2.43 -9.73 -2.28
N CYS A 52 2.54 -8.51 -1.74
CA CYS A 52 3.67 -8.14 -0.89
C CYS A 52 3.76 -8.99 0.38
N GLU A 53 2.61 -9.30 1.00
CA GLU A 53 2.55 -10.18 2.17
C GLU A 53 2.95 -11.62 1.81
N ALA A 54 2.44 -12.15 0.69
CA ALA A 54 2.76 -13.51 0.23
C ALA A 54 4.26 -13.71 -0.07
N GLU A 55 4.95 -12.65 -0.51
CA GLU A 55 6.37 -12.66 -0.86
C GLU A 55 7.29 -12.11 0.27
N ASP A 56 6.76 -11.87 1.48
CA ASP A 56 7.50 -11.30 2.63
C ASP A 56 8.25 -9.99 2.29
N CYS A 57 7.61 -9.10 1.52
CA CYS A 57 8.20 -7.87 1.02
C CYS A 57 7.33 -6.62 1.27
N LEU A 58 6.60 -6.60 2.39
CA LEU A 58 5.77 -5.46 2.79
C LEU A 58 6.58 -4.14 2.82
N PRO A 59 5.99 -3.01 2.38
CA PRO A 59 6.65 -1.72 2.44
C PRO A 59 6.76 -1.23 3.90
N GLY A 60 7.71 -0.33 4.17
CA GLY A 60 7.82 0.31 5.49
C GLY A 60 6.71 1.32 5.75
N ALA A 61 6.04 1.81 4.71
CA ALA A 61 4.90 2.71 4.80
C ALA A 61 3.96 2.57 3.60
N VAL A 62 2.68 2.88 3.81
CA VAL A 62 1.66 3.04 2.76
C VAL A 62 1.02 4.42 2.94
N LYS A 63 0.85 5.19 1.87
CA LYS A 63 0.33 6.56 1.94
C LYS A 63 -0.59 6.90 0.78
#